data_AF-A0AAE2Y4U1-F1
#
_entry.id   AF-A0AAE2Y4U1-F1
#
_cell.length_a   1.000
_cell.length_b   1.000
_cell.length_c   1.000
_cell.angle_alpha   90.00
_cell.angle_beta   90.00
_cell.angle_gamma   90.00
#
_symmetry.space_group_name_H-M   'P 1'
#
loop_
_entity.id
_entity.type
_entity.pdbx_description
1 polymer ?
#
loop_
_entity_poly.entity_id
_entity_poly.type
_entity_poly.pdbx_seq_one_letter_code
_entity_poly.pdbx_strand_id
1 'polypeptide(L)'
;MITSKYFQKTLQQLQKHPGVKGVIVTNTEGLPISSTLSTEKTEIISAQVTSLVGKASKVIQELGEGTLNFLTLDAGESELHIAPEQEYVLIVLRAKNAEQLPQNK
;
A
#
# COMPACT_ATOMS: atom_id res chain seq x y z
N MET A 1 18.26 -12.27 -1.03
CA MET A 1 17.69 -11.89 0.28
C MET A 1 17.97 -10.41 0.53
N ILE A 2 16.97 -9.55 0.32
CA ILE A 2 17.04 -8.17 0.78
C ILE A 2 16.97 -8.23 2.32
N THR A 3 17.98 -7.70 2.99
CA THR A 3 18.10 -7.75 4.46
C THR A 3 16.95 -6.97 5.11
N SER A 4 16.27 -7.54 6.10
CA SER A 4 15.11 -6.94 6.80
C SER A 4 15.35 -5.51 7.33
N LYS A 5 16.61 -5.13 7.57
CA LYS A 5 17.02 -3.76 7.93
C LYS A 5 16.79 -2.72 6.84
N TYR A 6 17.03 -3.07 5.58
CA TYR A 6 16.81 -2.15 4.45
C TYR A 6 15.31 -1.87 4.30
N PHE A 7 14.50 -2.92 4.43
CA PHE A 7 13.05 -2.85 4.37
C PHE A 7 12.45 -1.91 5.42
N GLN A 8 12.85 -2.09 6.69
CA GLN A 8 12.47 -1.22 7.80
C GLN A 8 12.85 0.25 7.55
N LYS A 9 14.04 0.51 7.01
CA LYS A 9 14.50 1.87 6.71
C LYS A 9 13.66 2.53 5.62
N THR A 10 13.33 1.80 4.56
CA THR A 10 12.46 2.29 3.47
C THR A 10 11.06 2.60 3.97
N LEU A 11 10.49 1.74 4.83
CA LEU A 11 9.19 1.99 5.45
C LEU A 11 9.19 3.25 6.31
N GLN A 12 10.24 3.46 7.10
CA GLN A 12 10.38 4.68 7.89
C GLN A 12 10.55 5.94 7.02
N GLN A 13 11.14 5.83 5.84
CA GLN A 13 11.22 6.93 4.88
C GLN A 13 9.85 7.22 4.25
N LEU A 14 9.11 6.19 3.85
CA LEU A 14 7.75 6.33 3.33
C LEU A 14 6.81 6.98 4.34
N GLN A 15 6.91 6.60 5.62
CA GLN A 15 6.11 7.21 6.68
C GLN A 15 6.38 8.72 6.86
N LYS A 16 7.58 9.18 6.53
CA LYS A 16 7.97 10.60 6.63
C LYS A 16 7.46 11.44 5.46
N HIS A 17 6.92 10.83 4.40
CA HIS A 17 6.37 11.60 3.29
C HIS A 17 5.10 12.36 3.75
N PRO A 18 4.97 13.66 3.39
CA PRO A 18 3.80 14.44 3.71
C PRO A 18 2.51 13.74 3.26
N GLY A 19 1.56 13.62 4.18
CA GLY A 19 0.26 13.02 3.91
C GLY A 19 0.17 11.51 4.11
N VAL A 20 1.30 10.80 4.29
CA VAL A 20 1.25 9.36 4.60
C VAL A 20 0.74 9.17 6.03
N LYS A 21 -0.41 8.51 6.16
CA LYS A 21 -1.06 8.17 7.43
C LYS A 21 -0.66 6.78 7.93
N GLY A 22 -0.30 5.89 7.03
CA GLY A 22 0.05 4.52 7.37
C GLY A 22 0.67 3.76 6.21
N VAL A 23 1.48 2.76 6.54
CA VAL A 23 2.09 1.85 5.57
C VAL A 23 1.92 0.44 6.12
N ILE A 24 1.49 -0.48 5.26
CA ILE A 24 1.42 -1.91 5.53
C ILE A 24 2.19 -2.63 4.43
N VAL A 25 2.90 -3.67 4.83
CA VAL A 25 3.51 -4.63 3.93
C VAL A 25 2.98 -5.98 4.31
N THR A 26 2.45 -6.67 3.31
CA THR A 26 2.00 -8.05 3.43
C THR A 26 2.73 -8.94 2.43
N ASN A 27 2.82 -10.23 2.69
CA ASN A 27 3.14 -11.20 1.64
C ASN A 27 1.95 -11.35 0.67
N THR A 28 2.13 -12.16 -0.37
CA THR A 28 1.09 -12.47 -1.38
C THR A 28 -0.07 -13.33 -0.86
N GLU A 29 -0.01 -13.79 0.39
CA GLU A 29 -1.08 -14.56 1.05
C GLU A 29 -1.96 -13.68 1.96
N GLY A 30 -1.59 -12.41 2.18
CA GLY A 30 -2.32 -11.50 3.07
C GLY A 30 -1.84 -11.53 4.52
N LEU A 31 -0.68 -12.14 4.80
CA LEU A 31 -0.04 -12.12 6.11
C LEU A 31 0.85 -10.88 6.26
N PRO A 32 0.60 -10.03 7.29
CA PRO A 32 1.41 -8.84 7.52
C PRO A 32 2.88 -9.16 7.83
N ILE A 33 3.79 -8.49 7.14
CA ILE A 33 5.25 -8.50 7.39
C ILE A 33 5.63 -7.32 8.29
N SER A 34 5.09 -6.13 8.01
CA SER A 34 5.36 -4.91 8.77
C SER A 34 4.24 -3.90 8.57
N SER A 35 3.98 -3.08 9.59
CA SER A 35 2.94 -2.06 9.53
C SER A 35 3.20 -0.93 10.52
N THR A 36 2.70 0.26 10.19
CA THR A 36 2.64 1.42 11.10
C THR A 36 1.24 1.64 11.69
N LEU A 37 0.27 0.79 11.34
CA LEU A 37 -1.10 0.82 11.85
C LEU A 37 -1.26 -0.15 13.05
N SER A 38 -2.43 -0.12 13.70
CA SER A 38 -2.77 -1.11 14.73
C SER A 38 -2.82 -2.52 14.15
N THR A 39 -2.49 -3.52 14.96
CA THR A 39 -2.45 -4.95 14.56
C THR A 39 -3.77 -5.41 13.94
N GLU A 40 -4.90 -5.13 14.60
CA GLU A 40 -6.24 -5.50 14.12
C GLU A 40 -6.54 -4.94 12.72
N LYS A 41 -6.28 -3.64 12.50
CA LYS A 41 -6.47 -3.03 11.18
C LYS A 41 -5.52 -3.61 10.15
N THR A 42 -4.29 -3.89 10.55
CA THR A 42 -3.26 -4.44 9.67
C THR A 42 -3.67 -5.82 9.15
N GLU A 43 -4.15 -6.70 10.02
CA GLU A 43 -4.59 -8.05 9.64
C GLU A 43 -5.77 -8.01 8.67
N ILE A 44 -6.81 -7.22 8.99
CA ILE A 44 -8.00 -7.09 8.17
C ILE A 44 -7.65 -6.50 6.79
N ILE A 45 -6.91 -5.39 6.76
CA ILE A 45 -6.56 -4.70 5.51
C ILE A 45 -5.66 -5.59 4.64
N SER A 46 -4.69 -6.30 5.23
CA SER A 46 -3.79 -7.18 4.47
C SER A 46 -4.55 -8.29 3.76
N ALA A 47 -5.45 -8.99 4.47
CA ALA A 47 -6.26 -10.05 3.88
C ALA A 47 -7.18 -9.53 2.77
N GLN A 48 -7.88 -8.41 3.00
CA GLN A 48 -8.82 -7.84 2.04
C GLN A 48 -8.11 -7.29 0.80
N VAL A 49 -7.01 -6.57 0.98
CA VAL A 49 -6.25 -5.98 -0.13
C VAL A 49 -5.61 -7.06 -0.99
N THR A 50 -5.01 -8.11 -0.40
CA THR A 50 -4.44 -9.20 -1.19
C THR A 50 -5.51 -9.93 -2.00
N SER A 51 -6.70 -10.17 -1.43
CA SER A 51 -7.84 -10.72 -2.18
C SER A 51 -8.26 -9.81 -3.34
N LEU A 52 -8.31 -8.50 -3.11
CA LEU A 52 -8.67 -7.51 -4.12
C LEU A 52 -7.64 -7.43 -5.24
N VAL A 53 -6.34 -7.43 -4.91
CA VAL A 53 -5.23 -7.49 -5.87
C VAL A 53 -5.36 -8.73 -6.74
N GLY A 54 -5.64 -9.91 -6.17
CA GLY A 54 -5.85 -11.13 -6.93
C GLY A 54 -6.99 -11.00 -7.96
N LYS A 55 -8.11 -10.38 -7.57
CA LYS A 55 -9.24 -10.12 -8.48
C LYS A 55 -8.90 -9.10 -9.55
N ALA A 56 -8.26 -7.98 -9.18
CA ALA A 56 -7.87 -6.93 -10.12
C ALA A 56 -6.85 -7.44 -11.15
N SER A 57 -5.85 -8.22 -10.72
CA SER A 57 -4.90 -8.88 -11.61
C SER A 57 -5.60 -9.81 -12.61
N LYS A 58 -6.58 -10.58 -12.15
CA LYS A 58 -7.36 -11.46 -13.03
C LYS A 58 -8.15 -10.68 -14.08
N VAL A 59 -8.77 -9.55 -13.70
CA VAL A 59 -9.49 -8.68 -14.65
C VAL A 59 -8.54 -8.16 -15.73
N ILE A 60 -7.35 -7.68 -15.36
CA ILE A 60 -6.37 -7.16 -16.34
C ILE A 60 -5.88 -8.27 -17.27
N GLN A 61 -5.65 -9.48 -16.74
CA GLN A 61 -5.28 -10.65 -17.54
C GLN A 61 -6.39 -11.03 -18.52
N GLU A 62 -7.65 -11.04 -18.09
CA GLU A 62 -8.80 -11.34 -18.96
C GLU A 62 -9.00 -10.28 -20.05
N LEU A 63 -8.66 -9.02 -19.77
CA LEU A 63 -8.64 -7.95 -20.77
C LEU A 63 -7.47 -8.09 -21.77
N GLY A 64 -6.43 -8.85 -21.44
CA GLY A 64 -5.23 -8.99 -22.28
C GLY A 64 -4.30 -7.77 -22.22
N GLU A 65 -4.49 -6.88 -21.25
CA GLU A 65 -3.78 -5.58 -21.13
C GLU A 65 -2.52 -5.68 -20.23
N GLY A 66 -1.94 -6.88 -20.08
CA GLY A 66 -0.71 -7.10 -19.34
C GLY A 66 -0.91 -7.46 -17.86
N THR A 67 -0.20 -6.77 -16.96
CA THR A 67 -0.13 -7.08 -15.52
C THR A 67 -0.53 -5.90 -14.65
N LEU A 68 -1.12 -6.19 -13.48
CA LEU A 68 -1.42 -5.18 -12.48
C LEU A 68 -0.13 -4.62 -11.87
N ASN A 69 0.19 -3.36 -12.16
CA ASN A 69 1.35 -2.69 -11.57
C ASN A 69 0.98 -1.85 -10.34
N PHE A 70 -0.22 -1.25 -10.33
CA PHE A 70 -0.65 -0.36 -9.26
C PHE A 70 -2.17 -0.30 -9.17
N LEU A 71 -2.69 -0.19 -7.96
CA LEU A 71 -4.11 -0.03 -7.68
C LEU A 71 -4.31 1.11 -6.67
N THR A 72 -5.22 2.04 -6.96
CA THR A 72 -5.59 3.12 -6.03
C THR A 72 -7.06 2.99 -5.66
N LEU A 73 -7.33 2.99 -4.36
CA LEU A 73 -8.69 3.10 -3.82
C LEU A 73 -8.89 4.52 -3.29
N ASP A 74 -9.87 5.20 -3.87
CA ASP A 74 -10.27 6.53 -3.45
C ASP A 74 -11.36 6.43 -2.36
N ALA A 75 -11.07 6.98 -1.18
CA ALA A 75 -12.00 7.05 -0.05
C ALA A 75 -12.38 8.51 0.28
N GLY A 76 -12.38 9.40 -0.70
CA GLY A 76 -12.69 10.83 -0.54
C GLY A 76 -11.48 11.61 -0.02
N GLU A 77 -11.37 11.77 1.30
CA GLU A 77 -10.29 12.53 1.95
C GLU A 77 -8.95 11.78 2.03
N SER A 78 -9.00 10.47 1.78
CA SER A 78 -7.84 9.60 1.77
C SER A 78 -7.82 8.69 0.56
N GLU A 79 -6.61 8.24 0.22
CA GLU A 79 -6.38 7.23 -0.79
C GLU A 79 -5.61 6.07 -0.18
N LEU A 80 -5.93 4.88 -0.67
CA LEU A 80 -5.13 3.67 -0.44
C LEU A 80 -4.40 3.32 -1.72
N HIS A 81 -3.08 3.45 -1.68
CA HIS A 81 -2.18 3.12 -2.78
C HIS A 81 -1.65 1.70 -2.57
N ILE A 82 -1.83 0.84 -3.56
CA ILE A 82 -1.50 -0.58 -3.48
C ILE A 82 -0.57 -0.91 -4.64
N ALA A 83 0.66 -1.31 -4.31
CA ALA A 83 1.67 -1.75 -5.26
C ALA A 83 1.96 -3.25 -5.02
N PRO A 84 1.43 -4.14 -5.87
CA PRO A 84 1.79 -5.55 -5.84
C PRO A 84 3.18 -5.76 -6.46
N GLU A 85 4.02 -6.53 -5.77
CA GLU A 85 5.36 -6.94 -6.20
C GLU A 85 5.44 -8.48 -6.22
N GLN A 86 6.56 -9.04 -6.68
CA GLN A 86 6.70 -10.50 -6.81
C GLN A 86 6.54 -11.26 -5.49
N GLU A 87 7.05 -10.71 -4.38
CA GLU A 87 7.09 -11.41 -3.09
C GLU A 87 6.25 -10.73 -1.99
N TYR A 88 5.75 -9.52 -2.24
CA TYR A 88 5.02 -8.74 -1.26
C TYR A 88 4.02 -7.79 -1.91
N VAL A 89 3.13 -7.22 -1.11
CA VAL A 89 2.25 -6.13 -1.52
C VAL A 89 2.50 -4.97 -0.56
N LEU A 90 2.84 -3.81 -1.14
CA LEU A 90 2.98 -2.56 -0.41
C LEU A 90 1.64 -1.81 -0.43
N ILE A 91 1.18 -1.42 0.74
CA ILE A 91 -0.09 -0.70 0.93
C ILE A 91 0.22 0.59 1.67
N VAL A 92 -0.14 1.73 1.08
CA VAL A 92 0.09 3.05 1.65
C VAL A 92 -1.24 3.77 1.81
N LEU A 93 -1.58 4.15 3.04
CA LEU A 93 -2.70 5.01 3.34
C LEU A 93 -2.22 6.46 3.38
N ARG A 94 -2.82 7.34 2.58
CA ARG A 94 -2.47 8.77 2.54
C ARG A 94 -3.69 9.69 2.59
N ALA A 95 -3.52 10.90 3.10
CA ALA A 95 -4.44 12.01 2.85
C ALA A 95 -4.26 12.52 1.41
N LYS A 96 -5.35 12.90 0.75
CA LYS A 96 -5.28 13.60 -0.54
C LYS A 96 -4.77 15.04 -0.42
N ASN A 97 -5.15 15.73 0.65
CA ASN A 97 -4.94 17.18 0.79
C ASN A 97 -3.59 17.57 1.40
N ALA A 98 -2.59 16.68 1.42
CA ALA A 98 -1.31 16.96 2.06
C ALA A 98 -0.40 17.95 1.29
N GLU A 99 -0.73 18.25 0.03
CA GLU A 99 -0.01 19.22 -0.81
C GLU A 99 -0.67 20.61 -0.86
N GLN A 100 -1.75 20.84 -0.08
CA GLN A 100 -2.44 22.14 -0.03
C GLN A 100 -2.28 22.88 1.31
N LEU A 101 -1.15 22.71 1.99
CA LEU A 101 -0.74 23.74 2.94
C LEU A 101 -0.16 24.90 2.12
N PRO A 102 -0.79 26.10 2.11
CA PRO A 102 -0.20 27.25 1.45
C PRO A 102 1.20 27.45 2.02
N GLN A 103 2.20 27.50 1.14
CA GLN A 103 3.46 28.14 1.47
C GLN A 103 3.11 29.61 1.70
N ASN A 104 2.81 29.94 2.96
CA ASN A 104 2.49 31.29 3.33
C ASN A 104 3.76 32.13 3.10
N LYS A 105 3.56 33.20 2.34
CA LYS A 105 4.53 34.21 1.92
C LYS A 105 5.32 34.81 3.08
#